data_AF-A0A0Q6FQE5-F1
#
_entry.id   AF-A0A0Q6FQE5-F1
#
_cell.length_a   1.000
_cell.length_b   1.000
_cell.length_c   1.000
_cell.angle_alpha   90.00
_cell.angle_beta   90.00
_cell.angle_gamma   90.00
#
_symmetry.space_group_name_H-M   'P 1'
#
loop_
_entity.id
_entity.type
_entity.pdbx_description
1 polymer ?
#
loop_
_entity_poly.entity_id
_entity_poly.type
_entity_poly.pdbx_seq_one_letter_code
_entity_poly.pdbx_strand_id
1 'polypeptide(L)'
;MAGEVTKQDQSLNRGAQMVASAKGDLDQQLTGLRGKLSSIGAQWRGSGSSAFQQTMQRWDESARKITSALDEFEANLKSSEQTYNASDEQQSSTFSKLSGRLG
;
A
#
# COMPACT_ATOMS: atom_id res chain seq x y z
N MET A 1 13.58 12.99 -22.86
CA MET A 1 14.08 12.11 -21.77
C MET A 1 13.83 12.72 -20.40
N ALA A 2 14.40 13.87 -20.02
CA ALA A 2 14.13 14.48 -18.69
C ALA A 2 12.64 14.73 -18.36
N GLY A 3 11.85 15.26 -19.30
CA GLY A 3 10.42 15.52 -19.09
C GLY A 3 9.51 14.27 -19.07
N GLU A 4 10.05 13.10 -19.41
CA GLU A 4 9.33 11.82 -19.38
C GLU A 4 9.50 11.15 -18.01
N VAL A 5 10.73 11.18 -17.48
CA VAL A 5 11.10 10.71 -16.13
C VAL A 5 10.29 11.47 -15.06
N THR A 6 10.27 12.80 -15.11
CA THR A 6 9.52 13.62 -14.13
C THR A 6 8.01 13.34 -14.14
N LYS A 7 7.44 12.98 -15.30
CA LYS A 7 6.01 12.62 -15.40
C LYS A 7 5.73 11.24 -14.79
N GLN A 8 6.65 10.29 -14.96
CA GLN A 8 6.54 8.98 -14.35
C GLN A 8 6.68 9.04 -12.83
N ASP A 9 7.64 9.80 -12.29
CA ASP A 9 7.80 9.98 -10.84
C ASP A 9 6.56 10.60 -10.19
N GLN A 10 5.98 11.63 -10.83
CA GLN A 10 4.72 12.20 -10.36
C GLN A 10 3.56 11.19 -10.38
N SER A 11 3.54 10.28 -11.35
CA SER A 11 2.50 9.25 -11.44
C SER A 11 2.67 8.17 -10.37
N LEU A 12 3.91 7.78 -10.07
CA LEU A 12 4.23 6.81 -9.01
C LEU A 12 3.90 7.35 -7.63
N ASN A 13 4.29 8.60 -7.33
CA ASN A 13 3.98 9.24 -6.05
C ASN A 13 2.46 9.44 -5.86
N ARG A 14 1.74 9.86 -6.91
CA ARG A 14 0.26 9.91 -6.88
C ARG A 14 -0.34 8.52 -6.66
N GLY A 15 0.21 7.49 -7.29
CA GLY A 15 -0.17 6.09 -7.07
C GLY A 15 -0.01 5.68 -5.61
N ALA A 16 1.16 5.93 -5.02
CA ALA A 16 1.43 5.63 -3.62
C ALA A 16 0.49 6.38 -2.66
N GLN A 17 0.19 7.66 -2.92
CA GLN A 17 -0.76 8.44 -2.13
C GLN A 17 -2.19 7.90 -2.22
N MET A 18 -2.63 7.48 -3.40
CA MET A 18 -3.94 6.84 -3.58
C MET A 18 -4.02 5.51 -2.82
N VAL A 19 -2.95 4.71 -2.84
CA VAL A 19 -2.87 3.44 -2.09
C VAL A 19 -2.93 3.68 -0.59
N ALA A 20 -2.14 4.63 -0.09
CA ALA A 20 -2.15 4.99 1.33
C ALA A 20 -3.53 5.48 1.79
N SER A 21 -4.21 6.28 0.95
CA SER A 21 -5.57 6.75 1.23
C SER A 21 -6.57 5.59 1.24
N ALA A 22 -6.54 4.74 0.21
CA ALA A 22 -7.41 3.56 0.11
C ALA A 22 -7.19 2.58 1.27
N LYS A 23 -5.95 2.42 1.74
CA LYS A 23 -5.62 1.65 2.93
C LYS A 23 -6.25 2.26 4.17
N GLY A 24 -6.12 3.57 4.38
CA GLY A 24 -6.76 4.27 5.49
C GLY A 24 -8.29 4.09 5.51
N ASP A 25 -8.93 4.25 4.35
CA ASP A 25 -10.37 4.05 4.20
C ASP A 25 -10.78 2.59 4.49
N LEU A 26 -9.98 1.64 4.02
CA LEU A 26 -10.21 0.22 4.29
C LEU A 26 -10.07 -0.08 5.78
N ASP A 27 -9.02 0.40 6.45
CA ASP A 27 -8.79 0.18 7.88
C ASP A 27 -9.96 0.73 8.72
N GLN A 28 -10.50 1.89 8.35
CA GLN A 28 -11.68 2.46 8.97
C GLN A 28 -12.92 1.58 8.78
N GLN A 29 -13.15 1.08 7.56
CA GLN A 29 -14.26 0.17 7.27
C GLN A 29 -14.12 -1.15 8.04
N LEU A 30 -12.90 -1.72 8.08
CA LEU A 30 -12.60 -2.95 8.79
C LEU A 30 -12.87 -2.81 10.29
N THR A 31 -12.41 -1.71 10.88
CA THR A 31 -12.63 -1.39 12.29
C THR A 31 -14.11 -1.18 12.59
N GLY A 32 -14.82 -0.44 11.73
CA GLY A 32 -16.25 -0.19 11.89
C GLY A 32 -17.08 -1.48 11.82
N LEU A 33 -16.75 -2.38 10.88
CA LEU A 33 -17.46 -3.64 10.72
C LEU A 33 -17.15 -4.61 11.87
N ARG A 34 -15.89 -4.65 12.35
CA ARG A 34 -15.53 -5.37 13.59
C ARG A 34 -16.32 -4.88 14.80
N GLY A 35 -16.51 -3.57 14.95
CA GLY A 35 -17.32 -2.99 16.02
C GLY A 35 -18.79 -3.43 15.95
N LYS A 36 -19.39 -3.38 14.76
CA LYS A 36 -20.76 -3.87 14.52
C LYS A 36 -20.90 -5.35 14.82
N LEU A 37 -19.95 -6.18 14.36
CA LEU A 37 -19.93 -7.61 14.64
C LEU A 37 -19.82 -7.89 16.14
N SER A 38 -18.94 -7.19 16.86
CA SER A 38 -18.80 -7.33 18.31
C SER A 38 -20.09 -6.97 19.07
N SER A 39 -20.82 -5.94 18.62
CA SER A 39 -22.11 -5.56 19.20
C SER A 39 -23.16 -6.65 19.02
N ILE A 40 -23.23 -7.27 17.83
CA ILE A 40 -24.17 -8.35 17.53
C ILE A 40 -23.78 -9.63 18.29
N GLY A 41 -22.48 -9.93 18.37
CA GLY A 41 -21.95 -11.09 19.10
C GLY A 41 -22.31 -11.11 20.58
N ALA A 42 -22.47 -9.94 21.21
CA ALA A 42 -22.96 -9.83 22.58
C ALA A 42 -24.40 -10.37 22.74
N GLN A 43 -25.21 -10.31 21.67
CA GLN A 43 -26.58 -10.82 21.61
C GLN A 43 -26.64 -12.33 21.29
N TRP A 44 -25.62 -12.87 20.63
CA TRP A 44 -25.54 -14.29 20.23
C TRP A 44 -24.89 -15.21 21.30
N ARG A 45 -24.86 -14.78 22.57
CA ARG A 45 -24.38 -15.60 23.69
C ARG A 45 -25.26 -16.85 23.87
N GLY A 46 -24.70 -18.03 23.59
CA GLY A 46 -25.39 -19.32 23.68
C GLY A 46 -24.95 -20.30 22.59
N SER A 47 -25.89 -21.08 22.06
CA SER A 47 -25.69 -22.12 21.03
C SER A 47 -25.09 -21.61 19.71
N GLY A 48 -25.19 -20.31 19.41
CA GLY A 48 -24.60 -19.67 18.22
C GLY A 48 -23.19 -19.11 18.41
N SER A 49 -22.62 -19.21 19.61
CA SER A 49 -21.32 -18.57 19.93
C SER A 49 -20.14 -19.11 19.11
N SER A 50 -20.12 -20.42 18.79
CA SER A 50 -19.06 -21.04 18.00
C SER A 50 -19.06 -20.56 16.54
N ALA A 51 -20.24 -20.48 15.93
CA ALA A 51 -20.40 -19.96 14.57
C ALA A 51 -19.96 -18.49 14.49
N PHE A 52 -20.35 -17.67 15.46
CA PHE A 52 -19.90 -16.28 15.55
C PHE A 52 -18.39 -16.16 15.69
N GLN A 53 -17.78 -16.95 16.59
CA GLN A 53 -16.32 -16.95 16.77
C GLN A 53 -15.60 -17.34 15.47
N GLN A 54 -16.11 -18.32 14.73
CA GLN A 54 -15.55 -18.72 13.45
C GLN A 54 -15.68 -17.61 12.39
N THR A 55 -16.81 -16.91 12.33
CA THR A 55 -16.99 -15.75 11.45
C THR A 55 -16.01 -14.63 11.83
N MET A 56 -15.85 -14.33 13.12
CA MET A 56 -14.90 -13.32 13.59
C MET A 56 -13.44 -13.66 13.28
N GLN A 57 -13.04 -14.94 13.40
CA GLN A 57 -11.70 -15.38 12.99
C GLN A 57 -11.47 -15.19 11.49
N ARG A 58 -12.41 -15.64 10.65
CA ARG A 58 -12.32 -15.49 9.19
C ARG A 58 -12.30 -14.02 8.77
N TRP A 59 -13.07 -13.19 9.47
CA TRP A 59 -13.06 -11.74 9.29
C TRP A 59 -11.69 -11.15 9.58
N ASP A 60 -11.10 -11.48 10.72
CA ASP A 60 -9.78 -10.99 11.11
C ASP A 60 -8.67 -11.46 10.16
N GLU A 61 -8.72 -12.70 9.69
CA GLU A 61 -7.80 -13.23 8.68
C GLU A 61 -7.93 -12.48 7.36
N SER A 62 -9.16 -12.26 6.89
CA SER A 62 -9.42 -11.55 5.64
C SER A 62 -8.97 -10.09 5.72
N ALA A 63 -9.26 -9.43 6.84
CA ALA A 63 -8.81 -8.07 7.13
C ALA A 63 -7.28 -7.97 7.04
N ARG A 64 -6.56 -8.82 7.78
CA ARG A 64 -5.09 -8.88 7.77
C ARG A 64 -4.53 -9.13 6.38
N LYS A 65 -5.13 -10.05 5.62
CA LYS A 65 -4.66 -10.37 4.27
C LYS A 65 -4.74 -9.16 3.35
N ILE A 66 -5.82 -8.39 3.41
CA ILE A 66 -5.98 -7.21 2.55
C ILE A 66 -5.03 -6.09 3.00
N THR A 67 -4.93 -5.83 4.31
CA THR A 67 -4.03 -4.78 4.81
C THR A 67 -2.58 -5.08 4.49
N SER A 68 -2.13 -6.34 4.65
CA SER A 68 -0.76 -6.73 4.30
C SER A 68 -0.47 -6.65 2.80
N ALA A 69 -1.44 -6.98 1.94
CA ALA A 69 -1.27 -6.81 0.49
C ALA A 69 -1.13 -5.34 0.10
N LEU A 70 -1.85 -4.43 0.77
CA LEU A 70 -1.71 -2.99 0.56
C LEU A 70 -0.36 -2.46 1.06
N ASP A 71 0.13 -2.95 2.20
CA ASP A 71 1.46 -2.62 2.72
C ASP A 71 2.56 -3.03 1.74
N GLU A 72 2.48 -4.25 1.23
CA GLU A 72 3.43 -4.78 0.24
C GLU A 72 3.38 -3.97 -1.06
N PHE A 73 2.18 -3.59 -1.51
CA PHE A 73 2.02 -2.77 -2.70
C PHE A 73 2.61 -1.36 -2.52
N GLU A 74 2.39 -0.70 -1.38
CA GLU A 74 3.01 0.58 -1.05
C GLU A 74 4.54 0.47 -1.03
N ALA A 75 5.08 -0.58 -0.39
CA ALA A 75 6.51 -0.83 -0.32
C ALA A 75 7.12 -1.03 -1.72
N ASN A 76 6.46 -1.81 -2.58
CA ASN A 76 6.90 -2.06 -3.96
C ASN A 76 6.88 -0.78 -4.80
N LEU A 77 5.88 0.09 -4.63
CA LEU A 77 5.82 1.40 -5.29
C LEU A 77 6.99 2.29 -4.89
N LYS A 78 7.28 2.39 -3.58
CA LYS A 78 8.39 3.20 -3.05
C LYS A 78 9.76 2.65 -3.45
N SER A 79 9.92 1.32 -3.45
CA SER A 79 11.15 0.68 -3.93
C SER A 79 11.38 0.94 -5.41
N SER A 80 10.31 0.93 -6.22
CA SER A 80 10.39 1.24 -7.65
C SER A 80 10.83 2.69 -7.86
N GLU A 81 10.21 3.65 -7.17
CA GLU A 81 10.61 5.07 -7.19
C GLU A 81 12.09 5.27 -6.82
N GLN A 82 12.58 4.62 -5.75
CA GLN A 82 13.99 4.68 -5.36
C GLN A 82 14.93 4.12 -6.43
N THR A 83 14.55 2.99 -7.04
CA THR A 83 15.36 2.35 -8.09
C THR A 83 15.44 3.24 -9.33
N TYR A 84 14.33 3.89 -9.72
CA TYR A 84 14.32 4.83 -10.84
C TYR A 84 15.21 6.05 -10.58
N ASN A 85 15.06 6.69 -9.43
CA ASN A 85 15.87 7.85 -9.04
C ASN A 85 17.38 7.52 -9.06
N ALA A 86 17.78 6.37 -8.52
CA ALA A 86 19.16 5.92 -8.52
C ALA A 86 19.69 5.68 -9.95
N SER A 87 18.88 5.08 -10.83
CA SER A 87 19.26 4.85 -12.22
C SER A 87 19.44 6.16 -12.99
N ASP A 88 18.57 7.15 -12.77
CA ASP A 88 18.66 8.45 -13.44
C ASP A 88 19.89 9.26 -12.99
N GLU A 89 20.17 9.31 -11.68
CA GLU A 89 21.40 9.94 -11.16
C GLU A 89 22.67 9.28 -11.73
N GLN A 90 22.68 7.95 -11.85
CA GLN A 90 23.82 7.22 -12.39
C GLN A 90 24.02 7.53 -13.88
N GLN A 91 22.94 7.64 -14.66
CA GLN A 91 22.99 7.98 -16.08
C GLN A 91 23.42 9.44 -16.30
N SER A 92 22.86 10.36 -15.52
CA SER A 92 23.22 11.78 -15.53
C SER A 92 24.71 11.98 -15.19
N SER A 93 25.20 11.35 -14.13
CA SER A 93 26.62 11.45 -13.74
C SER A 93 27.56 10.89 -14.81
N THR A 94 27.16 9.84 -15.52
CA THR A 94 27.92 9.27 -16.65
C THR A 94 27.95 10.23 -17.84
N PHE A 95 26.81 10.84 -18.16
CA PHE A 95 26.72 11.83 -19.22
C PHE A 95 27.55 13.08 -18.91
N SER A 96 27.47 13.62 -17.69
CA SER A 96 28.30 14.77 -17.27
C SER A 96 29.80 14.46 -17.35
N LYS A 97 30.23 13.25 -16.95
CA LYS A 97 31.62 12.81 -17.09
C LYS A 97 32.06 12.71 -18.54
N LEU A 98 31.19 12.23 -19.43
CA LEU A 98 31.50 12.14 -20.86
C LEU A 98 31.57 13.53 -21.50
N SER A 99 30.61 14.41 -21.20
CA SER A 99 30.59 15.79 -21.71
C SER A 99 31.81 16.59 -21.25
N GLY A 100 32.25 16.42 -20.00
CA GLY A 100 33.46 17.07 -19.49
C GLY A 100 34.78 16.51 -20.04
N ARG A 101 34.74 15.41 -20.81
CA ARG A 101 35.91 14.85 -21.52
C ARG A 101 35.95 15.23 -23.00
N LEU A 102 34.84 15.71 -23.54
CA LEU A 102 34.68 16.07 -24.95
C LEU A 102 34.70 17.59 -25.19
N GLY A 103 34.63 18.40 -24.12
CA GLY A 103 34.95 19.82 -24.11
C GLY A 103 36.32 20.06 -23.49
#